data_AF-Q9XVA9-F1
#
_entry.id   AF-Q9XVA9-F1
#
_cell.length_a   1.000
_cell.length_b   1.000
_cell.length_c   1.000
_cell.angle_alpha   90.00
_cell.angle_beta   90.00
_cell.angle_gamma   90.00
#
_symmetry.space_group_name_H-M   'P 1'
#
loop_
_entity.id
_entity.type
_entity.pdbx_description
1 polymer ?
#
loop_
_entity_poly.entity_id
_entity_poly.type
_entity_poly.pdbx_seq_one_letter_code
_entity_poly.pdbx_strand_id
1 'polypeptide(L)'
;MIFRPLLIFVTLFALALCQEDYVEELAENTTTTTEGSTVSSDSSTAGSSEAPCQDDPSTDCASLKNLCTNSKYTPMLKAFCPVTCNMCPGATTPEPPTADPNCHDNSSNCVNWVKNGFCSNCFYKCSDRIKNCAKSCGFCTPGSCKDCTNMKHFMKFIEDPIDLE
;
A
#
# COMPACT_ATOMS: atom_id res chain seq x y z
N MET A 1 -32.82 36.55 -20.43
CA MET A 1 -33.49 35.58 -19.53
C MET A 1 -32.37 34.86 -18.81
N ILE A 2 -31.98 35.32 -17.61
CA ILE A 2 -32.52 34.87 -16.31
C ILE A 2 -32.16 33.39 -16.09
N PHE A 3 -31.48 32.92 -15.05
CA PHE A 3 -30.74 33.47 -13.92
C PHE A 3 -29.98 32.24 -13.34
N ARG A 4 -28.80 32.47 -12.76
CA ARG A 4 -28.10 31.66 -11.73
C ARG A 4 -29.07 31.10 -10.64
N PRO A 5 -28.65 30.24 -9.67
CA PRO A 5 -27.52 29.30 -9.57
C PRO A 5 -27.86 27.97 -8.83
N LEU A 6 -27.26 26.85 -9.23
CA LEU A 6 -27.34 25.55 -8.53
C LEU A 6 -26.30 25.48 -7.39
N LEU A 7 -26.32 26.46 -6.48
CA LEU A 7 -25.45 26.53 -5.28
C LEU A 7 -26.09 25.88 -4.03
N ILE A 8 -27.18 25.13 -4.19
CA ILE A 8 -27.98 24.62 -3.07
C ILE A 8 -27.57 23.19 -2.65
N PHE A 9 -26.77 22.46 -3.44
CA PHE A 9 -26.38 21.09 -3.09
C PHE A 9 -25.14 20.98 -2.20
N VAL A 10 -24.44 22.09 -1.91
CA VAL A 10 -23.15 22.07 -1.19
C VAL A 10 -23.30 22.08 0.34
N THR A 11 -24.51 22.22 0.90
CA THR A 11 -24.70 22.40 2.35
C THR A 11 -25.49 21.32 3.07
N LEU A 12 -26.02 20.30 2.37
CA LEU A 12 -26.89 19.27 2.98
C LEU A 12 -26.21 17.93 3.31
N PHE A 13 -24.98 17.68 2.87
CA PHE A 13 -24.27 16.42 3.15
C PHE A 13 -23.39 16.44 4.41
N ALA A 14 -23.42 17.53 5.19
CA ALA A 14 -22.55 17.74 6.35
C ALA A 14 -23.13 17.29 7.72
N LEU A 15 -24.18 16.46 7.75
CA LEU A 15 -24.95 16.18 8.99
C LEU A 15 -25.12 14.70 9.40
N ALA A 16 -24.40 13.74 8.83
CA ALA A 16 -24.52 12.33 9.23
C ALA A 16 -23.15 11.74 9.58
N LEU A 17 -23.11 10.97 10.68
CA LEU A 17 -22.02 10.14 11.21
C LEU A 17 -21.28 10.71 12.44
N CYS A 18 -21.98 10.74 13.58
CA CYS A 18 -21.40 10.63 14.93
C CYS A 18 -22.45 9.98 15.87
N GLN A 19 -22.30 8.69 16.19
CA GLN A 19 -22.98 7.85 17.21
C GLN A 19 -22.45 6.40 17.00
N GLU A 20 -22.21 5.49 17.94
CA GLU A 20 -22.10 5.42 19.41
C GLU A 20 -21.75 3.92 19.70
N ASP A 21 -20.84 3.65 20.64
CA ASP A 21 -20.80 2.54 21.62
C ASP A 21 -20.98 1.02 21.28
N TYR A 22 -20.51 0.19 22.24
CA TYR A 22 -20.55 -1.30 22.44
C TYR A 22 -19.38 -2.11 21.81
N VAL A 23 -18.61 -3.00 22.47
CA VAL A 23 -18.68 -3.72 23.76
C VAL A 23 -17.33 -4.33 24.17
N GLU A 24 -17.24 -4.63 25.47
CA GLU A 24 -16.18 -5.22 26.31
C GLU A 24 -16.14 -6.76 26.28
N GLU A 25 -14.97 -7.39 26.40
CA GLU A 25 -14.86 -8.70 27.09
C GLU A 25 -13.45 -8.90 27.67
N LEU A 26 -13.40 -8.99 29.01
CA LEU A 26 -12.28 -9.43 29.84
C LEU A 26 -12.19 -10.95 29.84
N ALA A 27 -10.97 -11.50 29.72
CA ALA A 27 -10.64 -12.84 30.15
C ALA A 27 -9.30 -12.83 30.93
N GLU A 28 -9.42 -12.81 32.25
CA GLU A 28 -8.41 -13.29 33.20
C GLU A 28 -8.22 -14.81 33.02
N ASN A 29 -6.98 -15.30 33.02
CA ASN A 29 -6.67 -16.47 33.86
C ASN A 29 -5.15 -16.72 34.03
N THR A 30 -4.77 -16.80 35.32
CA THR A 30 -3.89 -17.83 35.90
C THR A 30 -2.37 -17.76 35.68
N THR A 31 -1.74 -17.03 36.60
CA THR A 31 -0.69 -17.49 37.53
C THR A 31 -0.30 -18.98 37.47
N THR A 32 0.98 -19.29 37.29
CA THR A 32 1.66 -20.33 38.10
C THR A 32 3.14 -20.01 38.21
N THR A 33 3.53 -19.63 39.41
CA THR A 33 4.90 -19.55 39.93
C THR A 33 5.46 -20.96 40.08
N THR A 34 6.66 -21.23 39.58
CA THR A 34 7.48 -22.33 40.10
C THR A 34 8.94 -21.92 40.06
N GLU A 35 9.52 -21.82 41.25
CA GLU A 35 10.95 -21.60 41.51
C GLU A 35 11.77 -22.81 41.04
N GLY A 36 12.96 -22.57 40.49
CA GLY A 36 13.86 -23.65 40.10
C GLY A 36 15.12 -23.21 39.37
N SER A 37 16.11 -22.76 40.14
CA SER A 37 17.57 -22.87 39.92
C SER A 37 18.23 -22.33 38.63
N THR A 38 19.00 -21.26 38.82
CA THR A 38 20.46 -21.12 38.55
C THR A 38 21.06 -22.07 37.48
N VAL A 39 21.77 -21.60 36.45
CA VAL A 39 23.13 -21.04 36.49
C VAL A 39 23.50 -20.39 35.12
N SER A 40 24.10 -19.19 35.20
CA SER A 40 25.06 -18.52 34.31
C SER A 40 24.92 -18.49 32.78
N SER A 41 24.92 -17.27 32.23
CA SER A 41 25.85 -16.69 31.21
C SER A 41 25.10 -15.63 30.42
N ASP A 42 25.14 -14.38 30.84
CA ASP A 42 26.08 -13.35 30.39
C ASP A 42 25.57 -12.55 29.16
N SER A 43 25.70 -11.24 29.33
CA SER A 43 25.86 -10.20 28.31
C SER A 43 24.64 -9.60 27.58
N SER A 44 24.17 -8.51 28.19
CA SER A 44 24.23 -7.16 27.62
C SER A 44 23.39 -6.83 26.38
N THR A 45 22.30 -6.09 26.61
CA THR A 45 22.17 -4.67 26.18
C THR A 45 20.78 -4.36 25.61
N ALA A 46 19.97 -3.74 26.47
CA ALA A 46 19.04 -2.65 26.18
C ALA A 46 18.22 -2.75 24.88
N GLY A 47 17.09 -3.46 24.95
CA GLY A 47 16.01 -3.35 23.98
C GLY A 47 15.46 -1.93 23.98
N SER A 48 15.84 -1.18 22.95
CA SER A 48 15.27 0.11 22.58
C SER A 48 13.76 -0.02 22.47
N SER A 49 13.03 0.85 23.18
CA SER A 49 11.62 1.17 22.98
C SER A 49 11.26 1.07 21.50
N GLU A 50 10.51 0.02 21.15
CA GLU A 50 10.22 -0.42 19.79
C GLU A 50 9.35 0.61 19.05
N ALA A 51 9.92 1.26 18.03
CA ALA A 51 9.09 1.72 16.93
C ALA A 51 8.41 0.48 16.30
N PRO A 52 7.12 0.55 15.90
CA PRO A 52 6.46 -0.56 15.24
C PRO A 52 7.28 -0.94 14.01
N CYS A 53 7.62 -2.23 13.89
CA CYS A 53 8.42 -2.69 12.77
C CYS A 53 7.55 -2.69 11.51
N GLN A 54 7.72 -1.67 10.69
CA GLN A 54 6.92 -1.42 9.49
C GLN A 54 7.82 -0.93 8.35
N ASP A 55 7.45 -1.30 7.12
CA ASP A 55 8.11 -0.78 5.93
C ASP A 55 7.81 0.71 5.75
N ASP A 56 8.80 1.46 5.30
CA ASP A 56 8.70 2.89 5.05
C ASP A 56 7.71 3.15 3.90
N PRO A 57 6.64 3.93 4.12
CA PRO A 57 5.58 4.15 3.12
C PRO A 57 6.06 4.98 1.91
N SER A 58 7.22 5.63 1.99
CA SER A 58 7.83 6.37 0.88
C SER A 58 8.78 5.52 0.04
N THR A 59 9.07 4.29 0.47
CA THR A 59 9.97 3.35 -0.22
C THR A 59 9.18 2.24 -0.90
N ASP A 60 9.45 1.98 -2.19
CA ASP A 60 8.84 0.84 -2.91
C ASP A 60 9.56 -0.48 -2.54
N CYS A 61 9.34 -0.95 -1.31
CA CYS A 61 9.98 -2.15 -0.78
C CYS A 61 9.71 -3.40 -1.63
N ALA A 62 8.54 -3.49 -2.29
CA ALA A 62 8.24 -4.58 -3.21
C ALA A 62 9.25 -4.69 -4.36
N SER A 63 9.71 -3.56 -4.89
CA SER A 63 10.73 -3.49 -5.94
C SER A 63 12.15 -3.79 -5.42
N LEU A 64 12.38 -3.70 -4.10
CA LEU A 64 13.67 -3.97 -3.46
C LEU A 64 13.78 -5.38 -2.87
N LYS A 65 12.72 -6.19 -2.94
CA LYS A 65 12.67 -7.54 -2.34
C LYS A 65 13.79 -8.47 -2.83
N ASN A 66 14.21 -8.33 -4.09
CA ASN A 66 15.32 -9.09 -4.66
C ASN A 66 16.70 -8.70 -4.08
N LEU A 67 16.79 -7.55 -3.38
CA LEU A 67 18.01 -7.07 -2.73
C LEU A 67 18.12 -7.53 -1.27
N CYS A 68 17.06 -8.09 -0.67
CA CYS A 68 17.06 -8.52 0.74
C CYS A 68 18.16 -9.55 1.07
N THR A 69 18.61 -10.33 0.08
CA THR A 69 19.69 -11.32 0.23
C THR A 69 21.09 -10.73 -0.01
N ASN A 70 21.17 -9.49 -0.49
CA ASN A 70 22.43 -8.83 -0.78
C ASN A 70 22.92 -8.03 0.44
N SER A 71 24.02 -8.49 1.03
CA SER A 71 24.62 -7.92 2.26
C SER A 71 24.96 -6.44 2.15
N LYS A 72 25.25 -5.95 0.93
CA LYS A 72 25.56 -4.53 0.69
C LYS A 72 24.37 -3.61 1.01
N TYR A 73 23.14 -4.09 0.78
CA TYR A 73 21.92 -3.29 0.96
C TYR A 73 21.24 -3.56 2.30
N THR A 74 21.68 -4.58 3.05
CA THR A 74 21.10 -4.97 4.34
C THR A 74 20.90 -3.80 5.32
N PRO A 75 21.84 -2.86 5.54
CA PRO A 75 21.61 -1.75 6.48
C PRO A 75 20.46 -0.83 6.05
N MET A 76 20.39 -0.54 4.74
CA MET A 76 19.31 0.27 4.16
C MET A 76 17.97 -0.47 4.24
N LEU A 77 17.95 -1.75 3.86
CA LEU A 77 16.73 -2.55 3.87
C LEU A 77 16.23 -2.81 5.28
N LYS A 78 17.11 -2.92 6.28
CA LYS A 78 16.72 -3.00 7.68
C LYS A 78 16.08 -1.71 8.20
N ALA A 79 16.47 -0.55 7.65
CA ALA A 79 15.91 0.73 8.04
C ALA A 79 14.58 1.04 7.34
N PHE A 80 14.49 0.77 6.03
CA PHE A 80 13.36 1.18 5.20
C PHE A 80 12.40 0.05 4.84
N CYS A 81 12.86 -1.20 4.79
CA CYS A 81 12.05 -2.35 4.38
C CYS A 81 12.18 -3.55 5.34
N PRO A 82 12.14 -3.35 6.67
CA PRO A 82 12.40 -4.43 7.61
C PRO A 82 11.34 -5.54 7.56
N VAL A 83 10.09 -5.24 7.23
CA VAL A 83 9.03 -6.24 7.09
C VAL A 83 9.22 -7.00 5.79
N THR A 84 9.36 -6.29 4.66
CA THR A 84 9.56 -6.91 3.33
C THR A 84 10.79 -7.84 3.30
N CYS A 85 11.85 -7.49 4.02
CA CYS A 85 13.06 -8.32 4.12
C CYS A 85 13.10 -9.29 5.30
N ASN A 86 12.00 -9.46 6.05
CA ASN A 86 11.89 -10.33 7.23
C ASN A 86 12.97 -10.05 8.31
N MET A 87 13.29 -8.78 8.52
CA MET A 87 14.27 -8.29 9.50
C MET A 87 13.63 -7.78 10.80
N CYS A 88 12.30 -7.78 10.89
CA CYS A 88 11.59 -7.51 12.15
C CYS A 88 11.73 -8.68 13.14
N PRO A 89 11.97 -8.41 14.43
CA PRO A 89 11.77 -9.43 15.45
C PRO A 89 10.30 -9.88 15.42
N GLY A 90 10.08 -11.19 15.29
CA GLY A 90 8.73 -11.74 15.11
C GLY A 90 8.13 -11.57 13.71
N ALA A 91 8.92 -11.24 12.69
CA ALA A 91 8.47 -11.14 11.30
C ALA A 91 7.79 -12.46 10.85
N THR A 92 6.47 -12.47 10.85
CA THR A 92 5.71 -13.43 10.06
C THR A 92 5.88 -13.05 8.60
N THR A 93 6.38 -13.98 7.78
CA THR A 93 6.47 -13.78 6.34
C THR A 93 5.11 -13.32 5.81
N PRO A 94 5.00 -12.13 5.19
CA PRO A 94 3.74 -11.70 4.62
C PRO A 94 3.30 -12.74 3.59
N GLU A 95 2.06 -13.21 3.72
CA GLU A 95 1.48 -14.14 2.77
C GLU A 95 1.59 -13.52 1.36
N PRO A 96 2.05 -14.29 0.35
CA PRO A 96 2.15 -13.76 -0.99
C PRO A 96 0.80 -13.18 -1.43
N PRO A 97 0.80 -12.06 -2.17
CA PRO A 97 -0.44 -11.46 -2.65
C PRO A 97 -1.16 -12.50 -3.50
N THR A 98 -2.35 -12.90 -3.06
CA THR A 98 -3.17 -13.87 -3.79
C THR A 98 -3.87 -13.15 -4.94
N ALA A 99 -3.95 -13.81 -6.09
CA ALA A 99 -4.67 -13.28 -7.24
C ALA A 99 -6.17 -13.17 -6.91
N ASP A 100 -6.80 -12.09 -7.35
CA ASP A 100 -8.26 -11.92 -7.22
C ASP A 100 -8.99 -12.94 -8.13
N PRO A 101 -9.79 -13.87 -7.58
CA PRO A 101 -10.52 -14.85 -8.36
C PRO A 101 -11.57 -14.22 -9.29
N ASN A 102 -12.02 -13.00 -9.00
CA ASN A 102 -12.99 -12.26 -9.81
C ASN A 102 -12.32 -11.34 -10.84
N CYS A 103 -10.99 -11.42 -11.02
CA CYS A 103 -10.30 -10.60 -11.99
C CYS A 103 -10.72 -10.90 -13.43
N HIS A 104 -11.20 -9.87 -14.13
CA HIS A 104 -11.65 -9.97 -15.51
C HIS A 104 -11.35 -8.67 -16.28
N ASP A 105 -11.51 -8.75 -17.59
CA ASP A 105 -11.51 -7.58 -18.45
C ASP A 105 -12.93 -7.02 -18.54
N ASN A 106 -13.07 -5.71 -18.35
CA ASN A 106 -14.36 -5.01 -18.48
C ASN A 106 -14.62 -4.51 -19.90
N SER A 107 -13.63 -4.60 -20.79
CA SER A 107 -13.75 -4.15 -22.18
C SER A 107 -13.42 -5.26 -23.15
N SER A 108 -14.27 -5.47 -24.14
CA SER A 108 -13.99 -6.36 -25.27
C SER A 108 -12.81 -5.88 -26.13
N ASN A 109 -12.41 -4.61 -25.99
CA ASN A 109 -11.28 -4.04 -26.71
C ASN A 109 -9.92 -4.32 -26.06
N CYS A 110 -9.87 -4.99 -24.90
CA CYS A 110 -8.61 -5.21 -24.19
C CYS A 110 -7.54 -5.87 -25.06
N VAL A 111 -7.89 -6.82 -25.92
CA VAL A 111 -6.96 -7.44 -26.88
C VAL A 111 -6.26 -6.39 -27.76
N ASN A 112 -7.01 -5.43 -28.30
CA ASN A 112 -6.47 -4.36 -29.13
C ASN A 112 -5.69 -3.33 -28.30
N TRP A 113 -6.21 -2.97 -27.13
CA TRP A 113 -5.57 -1.99 -26.25
C TRP A 113 -4.23 -2.50 -25.72
N VAL A 114 -4.16 -3.76 -25.28
CA VAL A 114 -2.91 -4.42 -24.88
C VAL A 114 -1.91 -4.42 -26.03
N LYS A 115 -2.34 -4.79 -27.24
CA LYS A 115 -1.50 -4.76 -28.45
C LYS A 115 -0.96 -3.36 -28.76
N ASN A 116 -1.74 -2.32 -28.47
CA ASN A 116 -1.37 -0.91 -28.68
C ASN A 116 -0.66 -0.29 -27.44
N GLY A 117 -0.23 -1.10 -26.47
CA GLY A 117 0.57 -0.64 -25.34
C GLY A 117 -0.22 -0.07 -24.16
N PHE A 118 -1.54 -0.29 -24.06
CA PHE A 118 -2.37 0.23 -22.98
C PHE A 118 -1.84 -0.14 -21.58
N CYS A 119 -1.42 -1.38 -21.38
CA CYS A 119 -0.98 -1.89 -20.08
C CYS A 119 0.27 -1.18 -19.54
N SER A 120 1.09 -0.57 -20.39
CA SER A 120 2.31 0.17 -20.02
C SER A 120 2.23 1.66 -20.33
N ASN A 121 1.11 2.14 -20.89
CA ASN A 121 0.96 3.52 -21.28
C ASN A 121 0.75 4.40 -20.05
N CYS A 122 1.75 5.22 -19.77
CA CYS A 122 1.82 6.14 -18.66
C CYS A 122 0.75 7.25 -18.65
N PHE A 123 0.07 7.47 -19.78
CA PHE A 123 -1.08 8.36 -19.86
C PHE A 123 -2.21 7.86 -18.94
N TYR A 124 -2.45 6.54 -18.92
CA TYR A 124 -3.48 5.91 -18.11
C TYR A 124 -2.95 5.54 -16.73
N LYS A 125 -3.70 5.87 -15.69
CA LYS A 125 -3.36 5.44 -14.34
C LYS A 125 -3.55 3.94 -14.20
N CYS A 126 -2.88 3.34 -13.23
CA CYS A 126 -3.10 1.94 -12.88
C CYS A 126 -4.56 1.66 -12.55
N SER A 127 -5.25 2.59 -11.89
CA SER A 127 -6.68 2.48 -11.66
C SER A 127 -7.46 2.27 -12.95
N ASP A 128 -7.14 3.02 -14.02
CA ASP A 128 -7.82 2.91 -15.31
C ASP A 128 -7.45 1.62 -16.04
N ARG A 129 -6.16 1.25 -15.99
CA ARG A 129 -5.65 0.03 -16.63
C ARG A 129 -6.24 -1.23 -16.00
N ILE A 130 -6.27 -1.29 -14.67
CA ILE A 130 -6.91 -2.37 -13.91
C ILE A 130 -8.40 -2.37 -14.18
N LYS A 131 -9.08 -1.22 -14.05
CA LYS A 131 -10.52 -1.12 -14.26
C LYS A 131 -10.96 -1.66 -15.62
N ASN A 132 -10.18 -1.45 -16.67
CA ASN A 132 -10.56 -1.86 -18.02
C ASN A 132 -10.07 -3.27 -18.37
N CYS A 133 -8.79 -3.56 -18.12
CA CYS A 133 -8.11 -4.73 -18.67
C CYS A 133 -7.23 -5.43 -17.64
N ALA A 134 -7.67 -5.55 -16.39
CA ALA A 134 -6.90 -6.19 -15.32
C ALA A 134 -6.36 -7.56 -15.74
N LYS A 135 -7.20 -8.40 -16.36
CA LYS A 135 -6.81 -9.76 -16.75
C LYS A 135 -5.86 -9.75 -17.94
N SER A 136 -6.21 -9.04 -19.01
CA SER A 136 -5.38 -8.94 -20.21
C SER A 136 -4.03 -8.28 -19.94
N CYS A 137 -3.94 -7.37 -18.97
CA CYS A 137 -2.68 -6.73 -18.56
C CYS A 137 -1.90 -7.50 -17.49
N GLY A 138 -2.45 -8.57 -16.90
CA GLY A 138 -1.78 -9.33 -15.84
C GLY A 138 -1.79 -8.65 -14.47
N PHE A 139 -2.77 -7.79 -14.20
CA PHE A 139 -2.91 -7.00 -12.97
C PHE A 139 -3.90 -7.60 -11.95
N CYS A 140 -4.20 -8.90 -12.06
CA CYS A 140 -5.08 -9.60 -11.11
C CYS A 140 -4.48 -9.80 -9.72
N THR A 141 -3.18 -9.56 -9.57
CA THR A 141 -2.49 -9.64 -8.28
C THR A 141 -2.22 -8.23 -7.77
N PRO A 142 -2.53 -7.93 -6.50
CA PRO A 142 -2.19 -6.65 -5.88
C PRO A 142 -0.70 -6.31 -6.09
N GLY A 143 -0.43 -5.07 -6.51
CA GLY A 143 0.93 -4.58 -6.76
C GLY A 143 1.49 -4.83 -8.15
N SER A 144 0.84 -5.64 -9.00
CA SER A 144 1.32 -5.93 -10.37
C SER A 144 1.26 -4.72 -11.32
N CYS A 145 0.47 -3.68 -11.01
CA CYS A 145 0.44 -2.44 -11.78
C CYS A 145 1.18 -1.32 -11.04
N LYS A 146 2.04 -0.57 -11.75
CA LYS A 146 2.70 0.64 -11.26
C LYS A 146 2.42 1.84 -12.16
N ASP A 147 2.11 2.98 -11.54
CA ASP A 147 1.97 4.26 -12.24
C ASP A 147 3.34 4.79 -12.66
N CYS A 148 3.40 5.46 -13.81
CA CYS A 148 4.62 6.14 -14.22
C CYS A 148 4.82 7.40 -13.38
N THR A 149 5.87 7.39 -12.56
CA THR A 149 6.21 8.47 -11.62
C THR A 149 6.47 9.81 -12.33
N ASN A 150 6.94 9.79 -13.58
CA ASN A 150 7.46 10.98 -14.26
C ASN A 150 6.45 11.70 -15.18
N MET A 151 5.36 11.05 -15.60
CA MET A 151 4.39 11.68 -16.51
C MET A 151 3.34 12.53 -15.79
N LYS A 152 3.05 12.24 -14.51
CA LYS A 152 2.16 13.09 -13.70
C LYS A 152 2.70 14.52 -13.58
N HIS A 153 4.02 14.67 -13.58
CA HIS A 153 4.65 15.98 -13.56
C HIS A 153 4.46 16.70 -14.90
N PHE A 154 4.68 16.02 -16.03
CA PHE A 154 4.49 16.62 -17.37
C PHE A 154 3.03 17.01 -17.65
N MET A 155 2.05 16.20 -17.24
CA MET A 155 0.63 16.52 -17.42
C MET A 155 0.16 17.70 -16.57
N LYS A 156 0.73 17.86 -15.37
CA LYS A 156 0.44 19.04 -14.56
C LYS A 156 0.87 20.34 -15.25
N PHE A 157 1.99 20.32 -15.98
CA PHE A 157 2.48 21.49 -16.71
C PHE A 157 1.68 21.87 -17.97
N ILE A 158 0.86 20.97 -18.52
CA ILE A 158 0.03 21.25 -19.72
C ILE A 158 -1.43 21.57 -19.39
N GLU A 159 -1.84 21.34 -18.15
CA GLU A 159 -3.23 21.53 -17.71
C GLU A 159 -3.42 22.78 -16.84
N ASP A 160 -2.31 23.45 -16.48
CA ASP A 160 -2.35 24.82 -16.00
C ASP A 160 -2.67 25.74 -17.20
N PRO A 161 -3.82 26.43 -17.23
CA PRO A 161 -4.03 27.49 -18.19
C PRO A 161 -2.93 28.52 -17.97
N ILE A 162 -2.24 28.91 -19.04
CA ILE A 162 -1.45 30.14 -19.05
C ILE A 162 -2.46 31.26 -18.79
N ASP A 163 -2.60 31.66 -17.53
CA ASP A 163 -3.28 32.90 -17.14
C ASP A 163 -2.38 34.04 -17.65
N LEU A 164 -2.56 34.37 -18.92
CA LEU A 164 -2.07 35.59 -19.55
C LEU A 164 -2.92 36.75 -19.03
N GLU A 165 -2.36 37.52 -18.09
CA GLU A 165 -2.68 38.94 -17.90
C GLU A 165 -2.33 39.77 -19.15
#